data_AF-A0A257XC68-F1
#
_entry.id   AF-A0A257XC68-F1
#
_cell.length_a   1.000
_cell.length_b   1.000
_cell.length_c   1.000
_cell.angle_alpha   90.00
_cell.angle_beta   90.00
_cell.angle_gamma   90.00
#
_symmetry.space_group_name_H-M   'P 1'
#
loop_
_entity.id
_entity.type
_entity.pdbx_description
1 polymer ?
#
loop_
_entity_poly.entity_id
_entity_poly.type
_entity_poly.pdbx_seq_one_letter_code
_entity_poly.pdbx_strand_id
1 'polypeptide(L)'
;MSRTPRSTRPKLADGLSRRNFLGFSGAALLLSVSPAGQAALSSLVAVRVWPALEYTRITLESRAELKFSHFLVKDPERLVIDLEGL
;
A
#
# COMPACT_ATOMS: atom_id res chain seq x y z
N MET A 1 51.52 46.74 24.62
CA MET A 1 51.13 45.73 23.60
C MET A 1 49.96 44.92 24.15
N SER A 2 48.73 45.34 23.87
CA SER A 2 47.50 44.71 24.37
C SER A 2 46.96 43.70 23.33
N ARG A 3 46.88 42.43 23.71
CA ARG A 3 46.21 41.37 22.93
C ARG A 3 44.72 41.37 23.27
N THR A 4 43.87 41.68 22.29
CA THR A 4 42.41 41.53 22.39
C THR A 4 42.02 40.06 22.20
N PRO A 5 41.15 39.48 23.05
CA PRO A 5 40.70 38.10 22.86
C PRO A 5 39.60 38.06 21.79
N ARG A 6 39.74 37.12 20.85
CA ARG A 6 38.77 36.87 19.78
C ARG A 6 37.55 36.15 20.38
N SER A 7 36.39 36.78 20.33
CA SER A 7 35.12 36.19 20.73
C SER A 7 34.74 35.04 19.78
N THR A 8 34.93 33.80 20.21
CA THR A 8 34.35 32.61 19.57
C THR A 8 32.94 32.40 20.09
N ARG A 9 31.93 32.94 19.39
CA ARG A 9 30.54 32.54 19.63
C ARG A 9 30.34 31.08 19.19
N PRO A 10 29.74 30.21 20.01
CA PRO A 10 29.39 28.87 19.57
C PRO A 10 28.34 28.98 18.46
N LYS A 11 28.53 28.25 17.35
CA LYS A 11 27.45 28.01 16.39
C LYS A 11 26.36 27.26 17.15
N LEU A 12 25.28 27.96 17.48
CA LEU A 12 24.04 27.34 17.97
C LEU A 12 23.70 26.22 16.98
N ALA A 13 23.48 25.01 17.51
CA ALA A 13 23.08 23.86 16.72
C ALA A 13 21.98 24.30 15.74
N ASP A 14 22.19 24.06 14.44
CA ASP A 14 21.20 24.36 13.41
C ASP A 14 19.97 23.48 13.70
N GLY A 15 19.02 24.03 14.46
CA GLY A 15 17.70 23.46 14.62
C GLY A 15 17.04 23.29 13.25
N LEU A 16 16.06 22.39 13.17
CA LEU A 16 15.27 22.14 11.96
C LEU A 16 14.99 23.44 11.19
N SER A 17 15.70 23.65 10.08
CA SER A 17 15.52 24.84 9.26
C SER A 17 14.08 24.91 8.77
N ARG A 18 13.46 26.10 8.82
CA ARG A 18 12.07 26.33 8.36
C ARG A 18 11.83 25.77 6.96
N ARG A 19 12.84 25.87 6.07
CA ARG A 19 12.80 25.32 4.71
C ARG A 19 12.68 23.80 4.72
N ASN A 20 13.46 23.13 5.56
CA ASN A 20 13.44 21.68 5.69
C ASN A 20 12.11 21.24 6.31
N PHE A 21 11.62 21.93 7.34
CA PHE A 21 10.32 21.64 7.94
C PHE A 21 9.16 21.78 6.94
N LEU A 22 9.14 22.86 6.16
CA LEU A 22 8.13 23.06 5.12
C LEU A 22 8.25 22.02 3.99
N GLY A 23 9.48 21.70 3.59
CA GLY A 23 9.76 20.66 2.59
C GLY A 23 9.28 19.28 3.04
N PHE A 24 9.60 18.87 4.27
CA PHE A 24 9.14 17.59 4.84
C PHE A 24 7.62 17.55 5.01
N SER A 25 7.01 18.63 5.50
CA SER A 25 5.55 18.72 5.64
C SER A 25 4.86 18.61 4.29
N GLY A 26 5.35 19.31 3.26
CA GLY A 26 4.84 19.20 1.90
C GLY A 26 5.01 17.80 1.31
N ALA A 27 6.19 17.18 1.48
CA ALA A 27 6.43 15.81 1.03
C ALA A 27 5.51 14.80 1.74
N ALA A 28 5.29 14.96 3.04
CA ALA A 28 4.38 14.10 3.81
C ALA A 28 2.92 14.24 3.34
N LEU A 29 2.46 15.47 3.06
CA LEU A 29 1.13 15.73 2.50
C LEU A 29 0.97 15.17 1.09
N LEU A 30 2.01 15.24 0.25
CA LEU A 30 1.96 14.64 -1.09
C LEU A 30 1.95 13.11 -1.02
N LEU A 31 2.70 12.51 -0.08
CA LEU A 31 2.69 11.07 0.13
C LEU A 31 1.35 10.56 0.66
N SER A 32 0.61 11.34 1.48
CA SER A 32 -0.68 10.89 2.04
C SER A 32 -1.79 10.71 0.99
N VAL A 33 -1.70 11.44 -0.12
CA VAL A 33 -2.64 11.33 -1.26
C VAL A 33 -2.05 10.58 -2.45
N SER A 34 -0.82 10.09 -2.32
CA SER A 34 -0.15 9.37 -3.40
C SER A 34 -0.83 8.02 -3.68
N PRO A 35 -1.12 7.70 -4.96
CA PRO A 35 -1.59 6.37 -5.36
C PRO A 35 -0.60 5.24 -5.03
N ALA A 36 0.67 5.56 -4.74
CA ALA A 36 1.69 4.57 -4.39
C ALA A 36 1.32 3.73 -3.16
N GLY A 37 0.55 4.29 -2.22
CA GLY A 37 0.01 3.54 -1.07
C GLY A 37 -1.22 2.69 -1.39
N GLN A 38 -1.92 2.96 -2.50
CA GLN A 38 -3.14 2.27 -2.91
C GLN A 38 -2.86 1.00 -3.73
N ALA A 39 -1.66 0.85 -4.29
CA ALA A 39 -1.26 -0.30 -5.10
C ALA A 39 -1.26 -1.65 -4.35
N ALA A 40 -1.38 -1.63 -3.02
CA ALA A 40 -1.44 -2.82 -2.17
C ALA A 40 -2.87 -3.31 -1.85
N LEU A 41 -3.90 -2.64 -2.36
CA LEU A 41 -5.28 -3.03 -2.11
C LEU A 41 -5.69 -4.13 -3.09
N SER A 42 -5.60 -5.40 -2.69
CA SER A 42 -6.15 -6.51 -3.46
C SER A 42 -7.63 -6.28 -3.74
N SER A 43 -8.06 -6.49 -4.99
CA SER A 43 -9.48 -6.40 -5.35
C SER A 43 -10.31 -7.51 -4.67
N LEU A 44 -9.69 -8.65 -4.40
CA LEU A 44 -10.25 -9.76 -3.63
C LEU A 44 -10.02 -9.54 -2.13
N VAL A 45 -11.11 -9.52 -1.37
CA VAL A 45 -11.15 -9.30 0.08
C VAL A 45 -11.06 -10.61 0.84
N ALA A 46 -11.82 -11.62 0.44
CA ALA A 46 -11.89 -12.89 1.15
C ALA A 46 -12.30 -14.06 0.24
N VAL A 47 -11.87 -15.26 0.63
CA VAL A 47 -12.31 -16.53 0.05
C VAL A 47 -12.82 -17.42 1.17
N ARG A 48 -14.03 -17.96 1.01
CA ARG A 48 -14.64 -18.88 1.97
C ARG A 48 -15.04 -20.17 1.29
N VAL A 49 -14.80 -21.29 1.97
CA VAL A 49 -15.15 -22.62 1.49
C VAL A 49 -16.07 -23.27 2.51
N TRP A 50 -17.21 -23.77 2.03
CA TRP A 50 -18.22 -24.45 2.83
C TRP A 50 -18.45 -25.84 2.22
N PRO A 51 -17.73 -26.86 2.72
CA PRO A 51 -17.88 -28.21 2.24
C PRO A 51 -19.18 -28.82 2.79
N ALA A 52 -19.95 -29.46 1.92
CA ALA A 52 -21.08 -30.31 2.28
C ALA A 52 -21.11 -31.54 1.37
N LEU A 53 -21.91 -32.55 1.73
CA LEU A 53 -21.97 -33.81 1.00
C LEU A 53 -22.46 -33.63 -0.45
N GLU A 54 -23.50 -32.82 -0.64
CA GLU A 54 -24.16 -32.62 -1.93
C GLU A 54 -23.49 -31.54 -2.79
N TYR A 55 -22.79 -30.60 -2.17
CA TYR A 55 -22.08 -29.53 -2.88
C TYR A 55 -21.01 -28.90 -1.99
N THR A 56 -20.00 -28.30 -2.62
CA THR A 56 -19.08 -27.38 -1.95
C THR A 56 -19.37 -25.97 -2.44
N ARG A 57 -19.66 -25.05 -1.53
CA ARG A 57 -19.84 -23.63 -1.87
C ARG A 57 -18.55 -22.87 -1.65
N ILE A 58 -18.13 -22.14 -2.68
CA ILE A 58 -16.99 -21.23 -2.61
C ILE A 58 -17.53 -19.81 -2.79
N THR A 59 -17.19 -18.90 -1.88
CA THR A 59 -17.58 -17.49 -1.96
C THR A 59 -16.33 -16.63 -2.13
N LEU A 60 -16.29 -15.86 -3.21
CA LEU A 60 -15.25 -14.87 -3.52
C LEU A 60 -15.82 -13.48 -3.22
N GLU A 61 -15.28 -12.81 -2.21
CA GLU A 61 -15.70 -11.47 -1.81
C GLU A 61 -14.73 -10.45 -2.37
N SER A 62 -15.23 -9.44 -3.08
CA SER A 62 -14.44 -8.42 -3.75
C SER A 62 -14.95 -7.01 -3.45
N ARG A 63 -14.08 -6.01 -3.60
CA ARG A 63 -14.44 -4.59 -3.38
C ARG A 63 -15.22 -3.97 -4.54
N ALA A 64 -15.13 -4.58 -5.72
CA ALA A 64 -15.82 -4.19 -6.93
C ALA A 64 -16.51 -5.41 -7.54
N GLU A 65 -17.41 -5.18 -8.50
CA GLU A 65 -18.08 -6.24 -9.24
C GLU A 65 -17.07 -7.16 -9.96
N LEU A 66 -17.21 -8.47 -9.81
CA LEU A 66 -16.35 -9.46 -10.47
C LEU A 66 -16.93 -9.84 -11.83
N LYS A 67 -16.13 -9.61 -12.87
CA LYS A 67 -16.32 -10.24 -14.17
C LYS A 67 -15.51 -11.54 -14.18
N PHE A 68 -16.18 -12.65 -14.46
CA PHE A 68 -15.53 -13.95 -14.40
C PHE A 68 -16.08 -14.91 -15.46
N SER A 69 -15.24 -15.87 -15.84
CA SER A 69 -15.63 -17.05 -16.62
C SER A 69 -15.24 -18.32 -15.87
N HIS A 70 -15.88 -19.44 -16.19
CA HIS A 70 -15.55 -20.72 -15.57
C HIS A 70 -15.49 -21.83 -16.62
N PHE A 71 -14.55 -22.75 -16.42
CA PHE A 71 -14.39 -23.91 -17.30
C PHE A 71 -13.70 -25.06 -16.57
N LEU A 72 -13.84 -26.27 -17.11
CA LEU A 72 -13.19 -27.47 -16.61
C LEU A 72 -11.95 -27.79 -17.46
N VAL A 73 -10.86 -28.13 -16.79
CA VAL A 73 -9.63 -28.64 -17.40
C VAL A 73 -9.50 -30.11 -17.04
N LYS A 74 -9.16 -30.96 -18.01
CA LYS A 74 -8.97 -32.40 -17.81
C LYS A 74 -7.52 -32.72 -17.42
N ASP A 75 -7.31 -33.97 -16.98
CA ASP A 75 -6.00 -34.56 -16.69
C ASP A 75 -5.15 -33.76 -15.68
N PRO A 76 -5.56 -33.62 -14.40
CA PRO A 76 -6.81 -34.10 -13.78
C PRO A 76 -7.97 -33.10 -13.92
N GLU A 77 -9.20 -33.55 -13.62
CA GLU A 77 -10.39 -32.70 -13.53
C GLU A 77 -10.18 -31.54 -12.55
N ARG A 78 -10.21 -30.31 -13.07
CA ARG A 78 -10.07 -29.06 -12.30
C ARG A 78 -11.10 -28.04 -12.77
N LEU A 79 -11.80 -27.42 -11.84
CA LEU A 79 -12.59 -26.22 -12.10
C LEU A 79 -11.68 -25.00 -12.03
N VAL A 80 -11.64 -24.23 -13.11
CA VAL A 80 -10.92 -22.95 -13.19
C VAL A 80 -11.95 -21.84 -13.21
N ILE A 81 -11.70 -20.82 -12.39
CA ILE A 81 -12.45 -19.56 -12.40
C ILE A 81 -11.46 -18.49 -12.86
N ASP A 82 -11.68 -17.93 -14.05
CA ASP A 82 -10.90 -16.83 -14.57
C ASP A 82 -11.52 -15.51 -14.14
N LEU A 83 -10.72 -14.61 -13.58
CA LEU A 83 -11.17 -13.35 -12.99
C LEU A 83 -10.56 -12.18 -13.77
N GLU A 84 -11.40 -11.40 -14.43
CA GLU A 84 -10.96 -10.27 -15.24
C GLU A 84 -10.68 -9.03 -14.39
N GLY A 85 -9.58 -8.34 -14.66
CA GLY A 85 -9.28 -7.03 -14.06
C GLY A 85 -8.90 -7.08 -12.58
N LEU A 86 -8.35 -8.21 -12.14
CA LEU A 86 -7.83 -8.45 -10.80
C LEU A 86 -6.30 -8.34 -10.74
#